data_AF-A0A922CPZ1-F1
#
_entry.id   AF-A0A922CPZ1-F1
#
_cell.length_a   1.000
_cell.length_b   1.000
_cell.length_c   1.000
_cell.angle_alpha   90.00
_cell.angle_beta   90.00
_cell.angle_gamma   90.00
#
_symmetry.space_group_name_H-M   'P 1'
#
loop_
_entity.id
_entity.type
_entity.pdbx_description
1 polymer ?
#
loop_
_entity_poly.entity_id
_entity_poly.type
_entity_poly.pdbx_seq_one_letter_code
_entity_poly.pdbx_strand_id
1 'polypeptide(L)'
;MDAIFQLFWTGVIYVSASGIALLIALSIVLYIITSPYPVVEKYEEEEKYNDKKNKTTLKFPSIDDNESVSLSVVVPAYNEEERLPPMLDETIEFLENRLKEHPQYSYEVIVVSDGSRDKTVEVAESYSERYGSEKVRCLKLIKNRGKGGAVRLGVQSSRGALILFADADGASKFEDFTKLETAMKDVVKCDVIDESKKVSSSLAMVIGSRAHLEKESLATRSVFRNILMYGFHFLVWLFTVKGIKDTQCGFKLFTREAARTCFQSLHVNRWYIIFR
;
A
#
# COMPACT_ATOMS: atom_id res chain seq x y z
N MET A 1 -55.49 -30.16 19.02
CA MET A 1 -54.31 -30.10 18.13
C MET A 1 -53.87 -28.65 17.90
N ASP A 2 -54.82 -27.72 17.80
CA ASP A 2 -54.56 -26.30 17.50
C ASP A 2 -53.82 -25.52 18.61
N ALA A 3 -54.10 -25.79 19.89
CA ALA A 3 -53.44 -25.10 20.99
C ALA A 3 -51.94 -25.40 21.10
N ILE A 4 -51.53 -26.65 20.86
CA ILE A 4 -50.12 -27.07 20.86
C ILE A 4 -49.39 -26.44 19.66
N PHE A 5 -50.06 -26.40 18.50
CA PHE A 5 -49.52 -25.76 17.30
C PHE A 5 -49.33 -24.25 17.49
N GLN A 6 -50.28 -23.54 18.12
CA GLN A 6 -50.12 -22.12 18.44
C GLN A 6 -49.02 -21.85 19.48
N LEU A 7 -48.90 -22.69 20.52
CA LEU A 7 -47.82 -22.61 21.50
C LEU A 7 -46.44 -22.82 20.86
N PHE A 8 -46.33 -23.76 19.92
CA PHE A 8 -45.10 -23.99 19.17
C PHE A 8 -44.72 -22.75 18.34
N TRP A 9 -45.64 -22.21 17.54
CA TRP A 9 -45.35 -21.05 16.69
C TRP A 9 -45.08 -19.77 17.47
N THR A 10 -45.79 -19.53 18.57
CA THR A 10 -45.47 -18.41 19.47
C THR A 10 -44.08 -18.56 20.07
N GLY A 11 -43.71 -19.77 20.54
CA GLY A 11 -42.35 -20.07 20.99
C GLY A 11 -41.29 -19.79 19.93
N VAL A 12 -41.52 -20.24 18.68
CA VAL A 12 -40.63 -19.96 17.54
C VAL A 12 -40.50 -18.45 17.30
N ILE A 13 -41.62 -17.70 17.30
CA ILE A 13 -41.61 -16.24 17.11
C ILE A 13 -40.80 -15.56 18.22
N TYR A 14 -41.00 -15.91 19.50
CA TYR A 14 -40.27 -15.30 20.61
C TYR A 14 -38.77 -15.61 20.56
N VAL A 15 -38.38 -16.85 20.24
CA VAL A 15 -36.97 -17.24 20.08
C VAL A 15 -36.33 -16.50 18.91
N SER A 16 -37.01 -16.42 17.76
CA SER A 16 -36.51 -15.67 16.60
C SER A 16 -36.41 -14.17 16.88
N ALA A 17 -37.43 -13.56 17.50
CA ALA A 17 -37.42 -12.14 17.86
C ALA A 17 -36.31 -11.82 18.86
N SER A 18 -36.10 -12.67 19.86
CA SER A 18 -35.00 -12.53 20.84
C SER A 18 -33.63 -12.69 20.18
N GLY A 19 -33.49 -13.62 19.23
CA GLY A 19 -32.26 -13.80 18.45
C GLY A 19 -31.93 -12.58 17.58
N ILE A 20 -32.94 -12.00 16.92
CA ILE A 20 -32.79 -10.77 16.13
C ILE A 20 -32.43 -9.58 17.04
N ALA A 21 -33.11 -9.44 18.18
CA ALA A 21 -32.80 -8.37 19.14
C ALA A 21 -31.36 -8.48 19.68
N LEU A 22 -30.88 -9.69 19.97
CA LEU A 22 -29.51 -9.95 20.40
C LEU A 22 -28.49 -9.63 19.30
N LEU A 23 -28.78 -9.98 18.04
CA LEU A 23 -27.94 -9.62 16.90
C LEU A 23 -27.86 -8.11 16.67
N ILE A 24 -28.99 -7.39 16.80
CA ILE A 24 -29.03 -5.93 16.70
C ILE A 24 -28.23 -5.30 17.85
N ALA A 25 -28.46 -5.74 19.08
CA ALA A 25 -27.72 -5.24 20.25
C ALA A 25 -26.21 -5.49 20.09
N LEU A 26 -25.80 -6.68 19.65
CA LEU A 26 -24.40 -7.00 19.37
C LEU A 26 -23.83 -6.11 18.26
N SER A 27 -24.59 -5.85 17.19
CA SER A 27 -24.17 -4.99 16.09
C SER A 27 -23.99 -3.54 16.53
N ILE A 28 -24.89 -3.03 17.38
CA ILE A 28 -24.79 -1.69 17.97
C ILE A 28 -23.57 -1.60 18.89
N VAL A 29 -23.36 -2.60 19.75
CA VAL A 29 -22.18 -2.65 20.62
C VAL A 29 -20.91 -2.66 19.78
N LEU A 30 -20.82 -3.53 18.77
CA LEU A 30 -19.69 -3.58 17.84
C LEU A 30 -19.47 -2.23 17.16
N TYR A 31 -20.52 -1.58 16.64
CA TYR A 31 -20.43 -0.26 16.02
C TYR A 31 -19.90 0.81 16.99
N ILE A 32 -20.34 0.81 18.25
CA ILE A 32 -19.91 1.78 19.26
C ILE A 32 -18.45 1.55 19.68
N ILE A 33 -18.00 0.30 19.80
CA ILE A 33 -16.65 -0.02 20.28
C ILE A 33 -15.60 -0.06 19.16
N THR A 34 -16.01 -0.12 17.89
CA THR A 34 -15.08 -0.20 16.76
C THR A 34 -14.81 1.18 16.18
N SER A 35 -13.53 1.55 16.12
CA SER A 35 -13.09 2.76 15.43
C SER A 35 -12.86 2.46 13.95
N PRO A 36 -13.52 3.18 13.03
CA PRO A 36 -13.34 2.96 11.58
C PRO A 36 -11.93 3.30 11.12
N TYR A 37 -11.20 4.15 11.85
CA TYR A 37 -9.83 4.56 11.54
C TYR A 37 -8.87 4.16 12.66
N PRO A 38 -7.65 3.73 12.31
CA PRO A 38 -6.60 3.44 13.29
C PRO A 38 -6.04 4.72 13.89
N VAL A 39 -5.59 4.65 15.14
CA VAL A 39 -4.76 5.71 15.73
C VAL A 39 -3.37 5.62 15.09
N VAL A 40 -3.04 6.61 14.25
CA VAL A 40 -1.72 6.72 13.62
C VAL A 40 -0.85 7.63 14.47
N GLU A 41 0.08 7.03 15.21
CA GLU A 41 1.10 7.79 15.93
C GLU A 41 2.08 8.41 14.93
N LYS A 42 2.14 9.74 14.86
CA LYS A 42 3.14 10.51 14.11
C LYS A 42 3.92 11.39 15.08
N TYR A 43 5.23 11.48 14.87
CA TYR A 43 6.09 12.41 15.62
C TYR A 43 6.46 13.60 14.73
N GLU A 44 6.76 14.75 15.34
CA GLU A 44 7.02 15.99 14.60
C GLU A 44 8.23 15.86 13.66
N GLU A 45 9.23 15.06 14.06
CA GLU A 45 10.43 14.77 13.28
C GLU A 45 10.11 13.93 12.04
N GLU A 46 9.04 13.13 12.06
CA GLU A 46 8.61 12.31 10.93
C GLU A 46 7.78 13.09 9.92
N GLU A 47 7.40 14.33 10.24
CA GLU A 47 6.73 15.22 9.28
C GLU A 47 7.72 15.95 8.37
N LYS A 48 9.03 15.74 8.57
CA LYS A 48 10.09 16.51 7.93
C LYS A 48 11.08 15.60 7.19
N TYR A 49 11.68 16.13 6.13
CA TYR A 49 12.81 15.52 5.43
C TYR A 49 13.95 16.51 5.22
N ASN A 50 15.15 15.97 5.05
CA ASN A 50 16.35 16.77 4.83
C ASN A 50 16.56 17.02 3.34
N ASP A 51 16.61 18.29 2.94
CA ASP A 51 17.20 18.70 1.68
C ASP A 51 18.69 18.96 1.91
N LYS A 52 19.51 17.94 1.63
CA LYS A 52 20.97 18.01 1.82
C LYS A 52 21.63 19.04 0.91
N LYS A 53 21.10 19.23 -0.30
CA LYS A 53 21.65 20.17 -1.28
C LYS A 53 21.52 21.61 -0.79
N ASN A 54 20.35 21.95 -0.26
CA ASN A 54 20.08 23.29 0.27
C ASN A 54 20.39 23.42 1.78
N LYS A 55 20.81 22.33 2.44
CA LYS A 55 21.02 22.23 3.89
C LYS A 55 19.83 22.72 4.72
N THR A 56 18.62 22.41 4.25
CA THR A 56 17.38 22.78 4.92
C THR A 56 16.57 21.55 5.27
N THR A 57 15.67 21.70 6.23
CA THR A 57 14.70 20.67 6.60
C THR A 57 13.32 21.17 6.17
N LEU A 58 12.64 20.39 5.34
CA LEU A 58 11.35 20.73 4.74
C LEU A 58 10.26 19.81 5.28
N LYS A 59 9.01 20.27 5.25
CA LYS A 59 7.85 19.46 5.64
C LYS A 59 7.42 18.56 4.48
N PHE A 60 7.07 17.31 4.76
CA PHE A 60 6.40 16.47 3.79
C PHE A 60 5.02 17.04 3.44
N PRO A 61 4.63 17.05 2.15
CA PRO A 61 3.26 17.29 1.72
C PRO A 61 2.33 16.17 2.19
N SER A 62 1.03 16.46 2.23
CA SER A 62 0.00 15.50 2.59
C SER A 62 -0.60 14.82 1.36
N ILE A 63 -1.08 13.59 1.53
CA ILE A 63 -1.96 12.92 0.55
C ILE A 63 -3.24 13.71 0.26
N ASP A 64 -3.67 14.56 1.20
CA ASP A 64 -4.84 15.42 1.04
C ASP A 64 -4.55 16.70 0.23
N ASP A 65 -3.28 17.02 -0.03
CA ASP A 65 -2.90 18.09 -0.94
C ASP A 65 -3.07 17.63 -2.41
N ASN A 66 -3.24 18.60 -3.31
CA ASN A 66 -3.28 18.33 -4.75
C ASN A 66 -1.99 17.67 -5.24
N GLU A 67 -2.09 16.85 -6.28
CA GLU A 67 -0.92 16.24 -6.89
C GLU A 67 0.03 17.29 -7.48
N SER A 68 1.34 17.06 -7.33
CA SER A 68 2.38 17.92 -7.92
C SER A 68 3.39 17.15 -8.76
N VAL A 69 3.35 15.81 -8.75
CA VAL A 69 4.14 14.94 -9.63
C VAL A 69 3.25 13.84 -10.23
N SER A 70 3.68 13.25 -11.34
CA SER A 70 2.93 12.17 -12.00
C SER A 70 2.93 10.88 -11.17
N LEU A 71 4.10 10.52 -10.60
CA LEU A 71 4.29 9.28 -9.86
C LEU A 71 5.04 9.50 -8.53
N SER A 72 4.54 8.92 -7.44
CA SER A 72 5.32 8.70 -6.22
C SER A 72 5.60 7.21 -6.04
N VAL A 73 6.86 6.83 -5.93
CA VAL A 73 7.28 5.47 -5.55
C VAL A 73 7.58 5.43 -4.06
N VAL A 74 6.80 4.66 -3.30
CA VAL A 74 6.96 4.47 -1.86
C VAL A 74 7.68 3.15 -1.60
N VAL A 75 8.85 3.24 -0.98
CA VAL A 75 9.74 2.10 -0.71
C VAL A 75 9.93 1.95 0.81
N PRO A 76 9.26 1.01 1.48
CA PRO A 76 9.53 0.72 2.88
C PRO A 76 10.88 -0.02 3.00
N ALA A 77 11.72 0.41 3.94
CA ALA A 77 13.03 -0.17 4.20
C ALA A 77 13.27 -0.34 5.70
N TYR A 78 13.68 -1.54 6.12
CA TYR A 78 14.11 -1.81 7.50
C TYR A 78 15.36 -2.68 7.49
N ASN A 79 16.48 -2.07 7.84
CA ASN A 79 17.81 -2.68 7.73
C ASN A 79 18.11 -3.25 6.34
N GLU A 80 18.02 -2.40 5.31
CA GLU A 80 18.18 -2.78 3.89
C GLU A 80 19.40 -2.09 3.25
N GLU A 81 20.44 -1.75 4.02
CA GLU A 81 21.61 -1.01 3.51
C GLU A 81 22.28 -1.66 2.27
N GLU A 82 22.21 -2.99 2.15
CA GLU A 82 22.79 -3.73 1.03
C GLU A 82 21.82 -3.90 -0.16
N ARG A 83 20.51 -4.02 0.10
CA ARG A 83 19.50 -4.29 -0.96
C ARG A 83 18.91 -3.03 -1.56
N LEU A 84 18.88 -1.95 -0.78
CA LEU A 84 18.31 -0.68 -1.19
C LEU A 84 19.06 -0.05 -2.39
N PRO A 85 20.41 -0.01 -2.46
CA PRO A 85 21.12 0.60 -3.59
C PRO A 85 20.78 0.00 -4.96
N PRO A 86 20.90 -1.33 -5.21
CA PRO A 86 20.63 -1.87 -6.54
C PRO A 86 19.18 -1.64 -6.97
N MET A 87 18.22 -1.72 -6.03
CA MET A 87 16.81 -1.44 -6.32
C MET A 87 16.59 0.05 -6.68
N LEU A 88 17.20 0.98 -5.94
CA LEU A 88 17.11 2.42 -6.24
C LEU A 88 17.80 2.78 -7.57
N ASP A 89 18.94 2.17 -7.87
CA ASP A 89 19.65 2.38 -9.14
C ASP A 89 18.76 1.97 -10.32
N GLU A 90 18.17 0.77 -10.28
CA GLU A 90 17.23 0.28 -11.31
C GLU A 90 16.01 1.21 -11.43
N THR A 91 15.42 1.59 -10.29
CA THR A 91 14.24 2.47 -10.23
C THR A 91 14.52 3.81 -10.89
N ILE A 92 15.59 4.47 -10.47
CA ILE A 92 15.92 5.82 -10.91
C ILE A 92 16.35 5.81 -12.38
N GLU A 93 17.14 4.82 -12.81
CA GLU A 93 17.49 4.67 -14.23
C GLU A 93 16.25 4.55 -15.11
N PHE A 94 15.31 3.69 -14.73
CA PHE A 94 14.04 3.54 -15.44
C PHE A 94 13.25 4.85 -15.51
N LEU A 95 13.09 5.54 -14.37
CA LEU A 95 12.31 6.78 -14.29
C LEU A 95 12.99 7.97 -14.99
N GLU A 96 14.32 8.06 -14.97
CA GLU A 96 15.06 9.06 -15.74
C GLU A 96 14.94 8.83 -17.24
N ASN A 97 14.95 7.58 -17.70
CA ASN A 97 14.71 7.27 -19.11
C ASN A 97 13.28 7.63 -19.52
N ARG A 98 12.28 7.33 -18.67
CA ARG A 98 10.90 7.76 -18.86
C ARG A 98 10.76 9.28 -18.97
N LEU A 99 11.46 10.02 -18.11
CA LEU A 99 11.48 11.48 -18.13
C LEU A 99 12.08 12.04 -19.45
N LYS A 100 13.11 11.38 -20.00
CA LYS A 100 13.69 11.77 -21.31
C LYS A 100 12.70 11.55 -22.46
N GLU A 101 11.95 10.45 -22.43
CA GLU A 101 10.92 10.13 -23.43
C GLU A 101 9.71 11.06 -23.32
N HIS A 102 9.33 11.42 -22.09
CA HIS A 102 8.18 12.26 -21.78
C HIS A 102 8.58 13.41 -20.84
N PRO A 103 9.02 14.57 -21.36
CA PRO A 103 9.52 15.68 -20.52
C PRO A 103 8.51 16.27 -19.53
N GLN A 104 7.21 16.06 -19.78
CA GLN A 104 6.12 16.48 -18.89
C GLN A 104 5.84 15.47 -17.76
N TYR A 105 6.43 14.28 -17.81
CA TYR A 105 6.38 13.32 -16.72
C TYR A 105 7.22 13.82 -15.55
N SER A 106 6.81 13.53 -14.33
CA SER A 106 7.58 13.83 -13.13
C SER A 106 7.39 12.74 -12.10
N TYR A 107 8.41 12.50 -11.30
CA TYR A 107 8.37 11.43 -10.33
C TYR A 107 9.07 11.83 -9.04
N GLU A 108 8.77 11.07 -8.00
CA GLU A 108 9.57 11.03 -6.79
C GLU A 108 9.68 9.61 -6.24
N VAL A 109 10.72 9.36 -5.46
CA VAL A 109 10.94 8.16 -4.68
C VAL A 109 11.02 8.55 -3.22
N ILE A 110 10.15 7.97 -2.40
CA ILE A 110 10.12 8.16 -0.95
C ILE A 110 10.59 6.86 -0.32
N VAL A 111 11.82 6.85 0.18
CA VAL A 111 12.35 5.76 0.98
C VAL A 111 11.90 5.96 2.41
N VAL A 112 11.10 5.04 2.94
CA VAL A 112 10.61 5.07 4.32
C VAL A 112 11.46 4.14 5.16
N SER A 113 12.42 4.70 5.90
CA SER A 113 13.22 3.92 6.86
C SER A 113 12.40 3.68 8.13
N ASP A 114 11.99 2.44 8.34
CA ASP A 114 11.12 1.99 9.43
C ASP A 114 11.89 1.76 10.74
N GLY A 115 12.57 2.80 11.22
CA GLY A 115 13.41 2.72 12.42
C GLY A 115 14.63 1.83 12.25
N SER A 116 15.28 1.86 11.08
CA SER A 116 16.51 1.12 10.79
C SER A 116 17.62 1.46 11.79
N ARG A 117 18.51 0.50 12.04
CA ARG A 117 19.69 0.63 12.93
C ARG A 117 21.02 0.51 12.18
N ASP A 118 20.97 0.10 10.92
CA ASP A 118 22.10 0.05 9.99
C ASP A 118 22.21 1.37 9.20
N LYS A 119 22.95 1.38 8.09
CA LYS A 119 23.17 2.57 7.26
C LYS A 119 22.05 2.84 6.25
N THR A 120 20.86 2.25 6.40
CA THR A 120 19.75 2.42 5.44
C THR A 120 19.42 3.91 5.21
N VAL A 121 19.41 4.72 6.28
CA VAL A 121 19.07 6.15 6.19
C VAL A 121 20.15 6.91 5.42
N GLU A 122 21.41 6.65 5.74
CA GLU A 122 22.58 7.26 5.10
C GLU A 122 22.61 6.93 3.61
N VAL A 123 22.30 5.68 3.23
CA VAL A 123 22.14 5.27 1.84
C VAL A 123 21.03 6.10 1.19
N ALA A 124 19.81 6.13 1.75
CA ALA A 124 18.70 6.87 1.16
C ALA A 124 18.98 8.38 1.04
N GLU A 125 19.60 8.99 2.04
CA GLU A 125 20.00 10.40 2.02
C GLU A 125 21.07 10.69 0.96
N SER A 126 21.99 9.76 0.69
CA SER A 126 23.00 9.91 -0.37
C SER A 126 22.38 9.97 -1.77
N TYR A 127 21.30 9.21 -2.01
CA TYR A 127 20.51 9.32 -3.25
C TYR A 127 19.78 10.66 -3.34
N SER A 128 19.23 11.15 -2.22
CA SER A 128 18.63 12.49 -2.16
C SER A 128 19.65 13.59 -2.49
N GLU A 129 20.89 13.47 -2.00
CA GLU A 129 21.97 14.40 -2.32
C GLU A 129 22.37 14.34 -3.80
N ARG A 130 22.47 13.13 -4.37
CA ARG A 130 22.85 12.91 -5.77
C ARG A 130 21.80 13.39 -6.78
N TYR A 131 20.52 13.11 -6.53
CA TYR A 131 19.44 13.37 -7.49
C TYR A 131 18.57 14.58 -7.13
N GLY A 132 18.69 15.10 -5.91
CA GLY A 132 17.92 16.21 -5.38
C GLY A 132 16.68 15.76 -4.60
N SER A 133 16.30 16.58 -3.64
CA SER A 133 15.15 16.38 -2.74
C SER A 133 13.79 16.39 -3.45
N GLU A 134 13.73 16.89 -4.69
CA GLU A 134 12.54 16.79 -5.55
C GLU A 134 12.31 15.38 -6.09
N LYS A 135 13.37 14.60 -6.33
CA LYS A 135 13.30 13.25 -6.92
C LYS A 135 13.42 12.15 -5.87
N VAL A 136 14.25 12.31 -4.86
CA VAL A 136 14.44 11.28 -3.81
C VAL A 136 14.37 11.90 -2.43
N ARG A 137 13.53 11.33 -1.56
CA ARG A 137 13.32 11.78 -0.18
C ARG A 137 13.41 10.60 0.78
N CYS A 138 13.99 10.83 1.95
CA CYS A 138 14.02 9.85 3.03
C CYS A 138 13.02 10.27 4.13
N LEU A 139 12.05 9.40 4.40
CA LEU A 139 11.17 9.50 5.56
C LEU A 139 11.74 8.59 6.65
N LYS A 140 12.33 9.19 7.68
CA LYS A 140 12.94 8.48 8.81
C LYS A 140 11.93 8.32 9.94
N LEU A 141 11.47 7.09 10.18
CA LEU A 141 10.59 6.80 11.31
C LEU A 141 11.41 6.64 12.60
N ILE A 142 10.91 7.18 13.71
CA ILE A 142 11.58 7.15 15.02
C ILE A 142 11.64 5.73 15.58
N LYS A 143 10.60 4.94 15.30
CA LYS A 143 10.51 3.54 15.75
C LYS A 143 9.99 2.65 14.63
N ASN A 144 10.37 1.38 14.69
CA ASN A 144 9.86 0.36 13.80
C ASN A 144 8.35 0.13 14.06
N ARG A 145 7.52 0.42 13.06
CA ARG A 145 6.07 0.20 13.04
C ARG A 145 5.68 -1.03 12.23
N GLY A 146 6.58 -1.53 11.39
CA GLY A 146 6.35 -2.57 10.40
C GLY A 146 6.00 -2.01 9.02
N LYS A 147 6.06 -2.89 8.03
CA LYS A 147 5.86 -2.58 6.60
C LYS A 147 4.58 -1.79 6.32
N GLY A 148 3.42 -2.25 6.78
CA GLY A 148 2.14 -1.54 6.60
C GLY A 148 2.15 -0.13 7.20
N GLY A 149 2.78 0.04 8.37
CA GLY A 149 2.97 1.35 9.00
C GLY A 149 3.88 2.26 8.16
N ALA A 150 5.00 1.74 7.69
CA ALA A 150 5.95 2.46 6.85
C ALA A 150 5.32 2.88 5.52
N VAL A 151 4.68 1.96 4.81
CA VAL A 151 3.99 2.27 3.53
C VAL A 151 2.88 3.28 3.76
N ARG A 152 2.05 3.13 4.82
CA ARG A 152 1.00 4.11 5.13
C ARG A 152 1.56 5.52 5.30
N LEU A 153 2.65 5.68 6.05
CA LEU A 153 3.26 6.99 6.28
C LEU A 153 3.93 7.54 5.02
N GLY A 154 4.55 6.70 4.20
CA GLY A 154 5.09 7.09 2.90
C GLY A 154 4.02 7.56 1.93
N VAL A 155 2.90 6.81 1.82
CA VAL A 155 1.73 7.20 1.02
C VAL A 155 1.14 8.51 1.51
N GLN A 156 0.96 8.67 2.82
CA GLN A 156 0.45 9.90 3.41
C GLN A 156 1.35 11.12 3.16
N SER A 157 2.62 10.91 2.83
CA SER A 157 3.64 11.95 2.58
C SER A 157 3.89 12.20 1.08
N SER A 158 3.13 11.53 0.21
CA SER A 158 3.36 11.47 -1.23
C SER A 158 2.65 12.57 -2.02
N ARG A 159 3.28 13.03 -3.10
CA ARG A 159 2.81 14.13 -3.98
C ARG A 159 2.19 13.64 -5.30
N GLY A 160 2.25 12.35 -5.58
CA GLY A 160 1.94 11.76 -6.88
C GLY A 160 0.45 11.69 -7.19
N ALA A 161 0.12 11.87 -8.47
CA ALA A 161 -1.18 11.53 -9.04
C ALA A 161 -1.41 10.01 -9.02
N LEU A 162 -0.35 9.26 -9.32
CA LEU A 162 -0.23 7.83 -9.11
C LEU A 162 0.76 7.56 -7.98
N ILE A 163 0.49 6.50 -7.22
CA ILE A 163 1.32 6.07 -6.09
C ILE A 163 1.64 4.59 -6.27
N LEU A 164 2.91 4.29 -6.47
CA LEU A 164 3.43 2.93 -6.55
C LEU A 164 4.01 2.55 -5.19
N PHE A 165 3.58 1.44 -4.65
CA PHE A 165 4.28 0.76 -3.57
C PHE A 165 5.19 -0.32 -4.18
N ALA A 166 6.48 -0.32 -3.82
CA ALA A 166 7.49 -1.28 -4.26
C ALA A 166 8.38 -1.73 -3.09
N ASP A 167 8.74 -3.01 -3.02
CA ASP A 167 9.62 -3.55 -1.98
C ASP A 167 11.10 -3.22 -2.23
N ALA A 168 11.86 -2.98 -1.15
CA ALA A 168 13.28 -2.64 -1.22
C ALA A 168 14.19 -3.80 -1.66
N ASP A 169 13.69 -5.04 -1.68
CA ASP A 169 14.44 -6.24 -2.03
C ASP A 169 14.55 -6.50 -3.55
N GLY A 170 13.91 -5.67 -4.37
CA GLY A 170 13.90 -5.85 -5.83
C GLY A 170 13.16 -7.10 -6.29
N ALA A 171 12.23 -7.64 -5.49
CA ALA A 171 11.45 -8.83 -5.87
C ALA A 171 10.54 -8.61 -7.10
N SER A 172 10.37 -7.36 -7.54
CA SER A 172 9.69 -6.99 -8.79
C SER A 172 10.60 -6.05 -9.57
N LYS A 173 10.67 -6.24 -10.88
CA LYS A 173 11.48 -5.40 -11.77
C LYS A 173 10.71 -4.14 -12.13
N PHE A 174 11.40 -3.00 -12.24
CA PHE A 174 10.75 -1.75 -12.60
C PHE A 174 10.25 -1.72 -14.04
N GLU A 175 10.77 -2.56 -14.93
CA GLU A 175 10.19 -2.79 -16.26
C GLU A 175 8.72 -3.24 -16.20
N ASP A 176 8.32 -3.96 -15.14
CA ASP A 176 6.92 -4.40 -14.95
C ASP A 176 5.99 -3.22 -14.57
N PHE A 177 6.54 -2.06 -14.19
CA PHE A 177 5.74 -0.85 -13.95
C PHE A 177 4.93 -0.46 -15.20
N THR A 178 5.50 -0.59 -16.40
CA THR A 178 4.81 -0.28 -17.66
C THR A 178 3.53 -1.09 -17.84
N LYS A 179 3.51 -2.34 -17.35
CA LYS A 179 2.32 -3.20 -17.37
C LYS A 179 1.25 -2.69 -16.40
N LEU A 180 1.65 -2.26 -15.21
CA LEU A 180 0.73 -1.65 -14.23
C LEU A 180 0.16 -0.33 -14.75
N GLU A 181 1.00 0.51 -15.35
CA GLU A 181 0.59 1.79 -15.92
C GLU A 181 -0.41 1.60 -17.07
N THR A 182 -0.14 0.65 -17.97
CA THR A 182 -1.06 0.29 -19.06
C THR A 182 -2.41 -0.18 -18.50
N ALA A 183 -2.40 -1.09 -17.53
CA ALA A 183 -3.62 -1.56 -16.89
C ALA A 183 -4.36 -0.45 -16.14
N MET A 184 -3.65 0.49 -15.52
CA MET A 184 -4.25 1.65 -14.85
C MET A 184 -4.93 2.56 -15.87
N LYS A 185 -4.27 2.86 -16.98
CA LYS A 185 -4.86 3.61 -18.10
C LYS A 185 -6.10 2.94 -18.65
N ASP A 186 -6.10 1.62 -18.76
CA ASP A 186 -7.27 0.85 -19.20
C ASP A 186 -8.44 0.91 -18.21
N VAL A 187 -8.18 0.97 -16.90
CA VAL A 187 -9.22 1.09 -15.88
C VAL A 187 -9.78 2.51 -15.84
N VAL A 188 -8.91 3.52 -15.83
CA VAL A 188 -9.29 4.92 -15.63
C VAL A 188 -9.68 5.62 -16.94
N LYS A 189 -9.32 5.05 -18.09
CA LYS A 189 -9.59 5.57 -19.45
C LYS A 189 -8.97 6.94 -19.75
N CYS A 190 -7.90 7.30 -19.06
CA CYS A 190 -7.08 8.46 -19.35
C CYS A 190 -5.63 8.23 -18.92
N ASP A 191 -4.73 9.09 -19.39
CA ASP A 191 -3.29 9.02 -19.10
C ASP A 191 -2.91 10.02 -18.00
N VAL A 192 -2.00 9.64 -17.10
CA VAL A 192 -1.50 10.52 -16.03
C VAL A 192 -0.71 11.70 -16.61
N ILE A 193 -0.09 11.50 -17.77
CA ILE A 193 0.69 12.50 -18.46
C ILE A 193 -0.21 13.64 -18.99
N ASP A 194 -1.37 13.30 -19.57
CA ASP A 194 -2.25 14.27 -20.21
C ASP A 194 -3.33 14.81 -19.25
N GLU A 195 -3.86 13.95 -18.37
CA GLU A 195 -5.01 14.22 -17.52
C GLU A 195 -4.74 13.87 -16.03
N SER A 196 -3.60 14.32 -15.49
CA SER A 196 -3.15 14.03 -14.11
C SER A 196 -4.25 14.19 -13.05
N LYS A 197 -5.02 15.29 -13.08
CA LYS A 197 -6.13 15.57 -12.15
C LYS A 197 -7.26 14.55 -12.21
N LYS A 198 -7.58 14.07 -13.41
CA LYS A 198 -8.63 13.07 -13.61
C LYS A 198 -8.18 11.70 -13.15
N VAL A 199 -6.90 11.38 -13.39
CA VAL A 199 -6.29 10.16 -12.85
C VAL A 199 -6.23 10.20 -11.33
N SER A 200 -5.78 11.32 -10.74
CA SER A 200 -5.63 11.45 -9.29
C SER A 200 -6.96 11.32 -8.54
N SER A 201 -8.04 11.89 -9.08
CA SER A 201 -9.39 11.85 -8.51
C SER A 201 -10.16 10.54 -8.77
N SER A 202 -9.64 9.66 -9.62
CA SER A 202 -10.29 8.37 -9.91
C SER A 202 -10.08 7.36 -8.78
N LEU A 203 -10.98 6.39 -8.66
CA LEU A 203 -10.88 5.30 -7.69
C LEU A 203 -10.44 4.00 -8.37
N ALA A 204 -9.13 3.82 -8.52
CA ALA A 204 -8.54 2.64 -9.13
C ALA A 204 -7.26 2.17 -8.44
N MET A 205 -7.08 0.85 -8.43
CA MET A 205 -5.89 0.14 -7.94
C MET A 205 -5.56 -1.00 -8.89
N VAL A 206 -4.28 -1.15 -9.22
CA VAL A 206 -3.76 -2.27 -10.01
C VAL A 206 -2.70 -2.98 -9.19
N ILE A 207 -2.81 -4.31 -9.10
CA ILE A 207 -1.92 -5.15 -8.28
C ILE A 207 -1.09 -6.02 -9.21
N GLY A 208 0.23 -5.94 -9.08
CA GLY A 208 1.16 -6.86 -9.75
C GLY A 208 0.95 -8.29 -9.24
N SER A 209 1.22 -9.29 -10.08
CA SER A 209 1.00 -10.69 -9.73
C SER A 209 2.26 -11.52 -9.99
N ARG A 210 2.75 -12.20 -8.96
CA ARG A 210 3.90 -13.13 -9.07
C ARG A 210 3.46 -14.58 -9.27
N ALA A 211 2.18 -14.84 -9.51
CA ALA A 211 1.62 -16.18 -9.61
C ALA A 211 2.29 -17.06 -10.68
N HIS A 212 2.95 -16.48 -11.68
CA HIS A 212 3.74 -17.26 -12.64
C HIS A 212 5.07 -17.77 -12.06
N LEU A 213 5.72 -17.01 -11.17
CA LEU A 213 6.97 -17.40 -10.48
C LEU A 213 6.72 -18.49 -9.43
N GLU A 214 5.52 -18.52 -8.86
CA GLU A 214 5.15 -19.56 -7.89
C GLU A 214 5.24 -20.95 -8.52
N LYS A 215 4.81 -21.13 -9.77
CA LYS A 215 4.86 -22.42 -10.48
C LYS A 215 6.26 -22.99 -10.60
N GLU A 216 7.25 -22.16 -10.90
CA GLU A 216 8.66 -22.56 -10.97
C GLU A 216 9.23 -22.84 -9.57
N SER A 217 8.86 -22.01 -8.59
CA SER A 217 9.35 -22.17 -7.22
C SER A 217 8.79 -23.41 -6.52
N LEU A 218 7.56 -23.86 -6.86
CA LEU A 218 6.88 -25.02 -6.27
C LEU A 218 7.64 -26.34 -6.47
N ALA A 219 8.43 -26.45 -7.54
CA ALA A 219 9.22 -27.64 -7.86
C ALA A 219 10.34 -27.93 -6.84
N THR A 220 10.71 -26.96 -5.99
CA THR A 220 11.83 -27.08 -5.04
C THR A 220 11.40 -26.98 -3.56
N ARG A 221 10.09 -26.83 -3.27
CA ARG A 221 9.60 -26.54 -1.90
C ARG A 221 9.16 -27.80 -1.15
N SER A 222 9.34 -27.79 0.17
CA SER A 222 8.75 -28.80 1.06
C SER A 222 7.22 -28.83 0.94
N VAL A 223 6.67 -30.05 0.93
CA VAL A 223 5.22 -30.32 0.79
C VAL A 223 4.40 -29.63 1.87
N PHE A 224 4.92 -29.54 3.11
CA PHE A 224 4.23 -28.86 4.21
C PHE A 224 4.01 -27.36 3.95
N ARG A 225 5.01 -26.70 3.37
CA ARG A 225 4.89 -25.28 2.98
C ARG A 225 3.84 -25.10 1.90
N ASN A 226 3.74 -26.04 0.96
CA ASN A 226 2.74 -25.98 -0.11
C ASN A 226 1.32 -26.13 0.45
N ILE A 227 1.10 -27.04 1.41
CA ILE A 227 -0.20 -27.19 2.08
C ILE A 227 -0.62 -25.91 2.80
N LEU A 228 0.29 -25.29 3.57
CA LEU A 228 0.02 -24.03 4.26
C LEU A 228 -0.28 -22.89 3.27
N MET A 229 0.48 -22.82 2.18
CA MET A 229 0.30 -21.82 1.12
C MET A 229 -1.09 -21.97 0.48
N TYR A 230 -1.47 -23.16 0.03
CA TYR A 230 -2.79 -23.40 -0.57
C TYR A 230 -3.94 -23.15 0.41
N GLY A 231 -3.78 -23.54 1.68
CA GLY A 231 -4.76 -23.24 2.73
C GLY A 231 -4.93 -21.74 2.94
N PHE A 232 -3.83 -20.98 2.96
CA PHE A 232 -3.87 -19.53 3.05
C PHE A 232 -4.53 -18.89 1.81
N HIS A 233 -4.18 -19.32 0.59
CA HIS A 233 -4.85 -18.83 -0.63
C HIS A 233 -6.35 -19.11 -0.62
N PHE A 234 -6.80 -20.27 -0.11
CA PHE A 234 -8.21 -20.58 0.03
C PHE A 234 -8.93 -19.61 0.98
N LEU A 235 -8.33 -19.31 2.14
CA LEU A 235 -8.87 -18.34 3.08
C LEU A 235 -8.91 -16.92 2.50
N VAL A 236 -7.83 -16.49 1.83
CA VAL A 236 -7.78 -15.19 1.15
C VAL A 236 -8.87 -15.12 0.07
N TRP A 237 -8.99 -16.14 -0.78
CA TRP A 237 -10.03 -16.21 -1.81
C TRP A 237 -11.45 -16.17 -1.21
N LEU A 238 -11.67 -16.81 -0.06
CA LEU A 238 -12.98 -16.88 0.59
C LEU A 238 -13.39 -15.54 1.23
N PHE A 239 -12.45 -14.84 1.88
CA PHE A 239 -12.74 -13.66 2.73
C PHE A 239 -12.34 -12.30 2.14
N THR A 240 -11.52 -12.26 1.09
CA THR A 240 -11.06 -11.00 0.47
C THR A 240 -11.76 -10.74 -0.87
N VAL A 241 -11.02 -10.52 -1.95
CA VAL A 241 -11.53 -10.16 -3.28
C VAL A 241 -11.52 -11.39 -4.19
N LYS A 242 -12.70 -11.81 -4.65
CA LYS A 242 -12.85 -12.88 -5.64
C LYS A 242 -12.35 -12.38 -7.00
N GLY A 243 -11.22 -12.91 -7.47
CA GLY A 243 -10.66 -12.62 -8.80
C GLY A 243 -9.19 -12.18 -8.81
N ILE A 244 -8.64 -11.78 -7.66
CA ILE A 244 -7.22 -11.40 -7.53
C ILE A 244 -6.42 -12.58 -7.00
N LYS A 245 -5.42 -13.03 -7.76
CA LYS A 245 -4.63 -14.23 -7.43
C LYS A 245 -3.55 -13.96 -6.38
N ASP A 246 -2.91 -12.79 -6.43
CA ASP A 246 -1.80 -12.42 -5.54
C ASP A 246 -2.08 -11.06 -4.90
N THR A 247 -2.89 -11.05 -3.84
CA THR A 247 -3.15 -9.83 -3.06
C THR A 247 -1.97 -9.41 -2.19
N GLN A 248 -0.93 -10.24 -2.09
CA GLN A 248 0.24 -10.03 -1.22
C GLN A 248 1.45 -9.46 -1.95
N CYS A 249 1.36 -9.27 -3.26
CA CYS A 249 2.45 -8.70 -4.04
C CYS A 249 2.85 -7.32 -3.51
N GLY A 250 4.16 -7.11 -3.36
CA GLY A 250 4.77 -5.86 -2.93
C GLY A 250 4.78 -4.76 -3.99
N PHE A 251 4.15 -4.99 -5.14
CA PHE A 251 4.18 -4.11 -6.32
C PHE A 251 2.76 -3.73 -6.71
N LYS A 252 2.30 -2.57 -6.24
CA LYS A 252 0.90 -2.13 -6.35
C LYS A 252 0.81 -0.66 -6.74
N LEU A 253 0.03 -0.35 -7.76
CA LEU A 253 -0.18 0.99 -8.27
C LEU A 253 -1.58 1.48 -7.89
N PHE A 254 -1.64 2.68 -7.33
CA PHE A 254 -2.88 3.31 -6.89
C PHE A 254 -3.02 4.66 -7.57
N THR A 255 -4.25 5.04 -7.85
CA THR A 255 -4.63 6.45 -8.01
C THR A 255 -4.56 7.15 -6.65
N ARG A 256 -4.31 8.46 -6.64
CA ARG A 256 -4.20 9.25 -5.41
C ARG A 256 -5.41 9.08 -4.49
N GLU A 257 -6.62 9.19 -5.03
CA GLU A 257 -7.85 9.06 -4.23
C GLU A 257 -8.06 7.63 -3.70
N ALA A 258 -7.72 6.61 -4.49
CA ALA A 258 -7.74 5.24 -3.99
C ALA A 258 -6.71 5.01 -2.88
N ALA A 259 -5.49 5.52 -3.03
CA ALA A 259 -4.45 5.43 -2.01
C ALA A 259 -4.88 6.14 -0.72
N ARG A 260 -5.44 7.35 -0.83
CA ARG A 260 -5.98 8.12 0.30
C ARG A 260 -7.00 7.29 1.09
N THR A 261 -7.99 6.74 0.40
CA THR A 261 -9.06 5.92 0.99
C THR A 261 -8.51 4.65 1.65
N CYS A 262 -7.67 3.91 0.93
CA CYS A 262 -7.12 2.64 1.36
C CYS A 262 -6.19 2.78 2.58
N PHE A 263 -5.27 3.74 2.56
CA PHE A 263 -4.23 3.86 3.57
C PHE A 263 -4.68 4.68 4.80
N GLN A 264 -5.69 5.54 4.69
CA GLN A 264 -6.34 6.12 5.88
C GLN A 264 -7.04 5.05 6.72
N SER A 265 -7.58 4.00 6.09
CA SER A 265 -8.34 2.93 6.75
C SER A 265 -7.48 1.70 7.09
N LEU A 266 -6.16 1.75 6.90
CA LEU A 266 -5.28 0.58 7.10
C LEU A 266 -4.91 0.41 8.58
N HIS A 267 -5.55 -0.53 9.30
CA HIS A 267 -5.24 -0.81 10.72
C HIS A 267 -3.98 -1.68 10.92
N VAL A 268 -3.62 -2.50 9.94
CA VAL A 268 -2.50 -3.45 10.09
C VAL A 268 -1.18 -2.76 9.78
N ASN A 269 -0.35 -2.59 10.81
CA ASN A 269 0.97 -1.96 10.66
C ASN A 269 2.07 -2.93 10.17
N ARG A 270 1.85 -4.25 10.26
CA ARG A 270 2.88 -5.27 9.99
C ARG A 270 2.86 -5.73 8.52
N TRP A 271 3.06 -7.02 8.26
CA TRP A 271 3.43 -7.55 6.93
C TRP A 271 2.30 -7.55 5.90
N TYR A 272 1.04 -7.53 6.32
CA TYR A 272 -0.11 -7.67 5.43
C TYR A 272 -0.69 -6.31 5.06
N ILE A 273 -0.61 -5.97 3.77
CA ILE A 273 -1.29 -4.82 3.19
C ILE A 273 -2.37 -5.37 2.24
N ILE A 274 -3.53 -5.69 2.81
CA ILE A 274 -4.69 -6.17 2.07
C ILE A 274 -5.78 -5.13 2.21
N PHE A 275 -6.29 -4.67 1.07
CA PHE A 275 -7.43 -3.76 1.02
C PHE A 275 -8.67 -4.57 0.66
N ARG A 276 -9.78 -4.25 1.32
CA ARG A 276 -11.10 -4.81 1.04
C ARG A 276 -11.93 -3.79 0.29
#